data_AF-A0AAU9W3C8-F1
#
_entry.id   AF-A0AAU9W3C8-F1
#
_cell.length_a   1.000
_cell.length_b   1.000
_cell.length_c   1.000
_cell.angle_alpha   90.00
_cell.angle_beta   90.00
_cell.angle_gamma   90.00
#
_symmetry.space_group_name_H-M   'P 1'
#
loop_
_entity.id
_entity.type
_entity.pdbx_description
1 polymer ?
#
loop_
_entity_poly.entity_id
_entity_poly.type
_entity_poly.pdbx_seq_one_letter_code
_entity_poly.pdbx_strand_id
1 'polypeptide(L)'
;MIAQTYNLLPEVKEELSFTVKQAITNWKAHITAVRSSLSDVIKQLKTIMPDLETVSYSQDNAGRYHSGSTIVCANVIGKELGVAIKRLDFSDPQFGKGASDRKAALIKSHMHIHLNSGNNIEKLAQMVEAILSSGGVASVSVTRCESITSPPMVTCKIDGVSKLSNIELTIEGIRVWRAYGVGPGKLISAPKAEIPSPDTLPILLSHPSSFSSVVKGRTTTTHPSETHATRDQTETDEEPATANEALFTCPEEGCSKSFLRHSSMM
;
A
#
# COMPACT_ATOMS: atom_id res chain seq x y z
N MET A 1 -7.93 -11.65 -3.47
CA MET A 1 -7.17 -10.38 -3.55
C MET A 1 -6.72 -9.99 -2.15
N ILE A 2 -5.60 -9.27 -2.02
CA ILE A 2 -5.14 -8.62 -0.77
C ILE A 2 -4.97 -7.13 -1.05
N ALA A 3 -5.49 -6.27 -0.18
CA ALA A 3 -5.07 -4.89 -0.08
C ALA A 3 -4.76 -4.55 1.40
N GLN A 4 -4.01 -3.47 1.61
CA GLN A 4 -3.37 -3.10 2.87
C GLN A 4 -3.48 -1.60 3.10
N THR A 5 -3.34 -1.12 4.33
CA THR A 5 -3.26 0.33 4.63
C THR A 5 -1.90 0.71 5.22
N TYR A 6 -1.40 1.91 4.88
CA TYR A 6 -0.18 2.50 5.43
C TYR A 6 -0.38 3.95 5.86
N ASN A 7 0.37 4.38 6.88
CA ASN A 7 0.43 5.75 7.35
C ASN A 7 1.79 6.35 6.92
N LEU A 8 1.83 7.43 6.15
CA LEU A 8 3.06 8.20 5.90
C LEU A 8 2.77 9.71 5.72
N LEU A 9 3.75 10.50 6.16
CA LEU A 9 3.86 11.98 6.14
C LEU A 9 2.85 12.77 6.99
N PRO A 10 3.31 13.78 7.77
CA PRO A 10 2.47 14.47 8.76
C PRO A 10 1.56 15.59 8.21
N GLU A 11 1.73 16.01 6.96
CA GLU A 11 1.01 17.15 6.38
C GLU A 11 -0.18 16.76 5.49
N VAL A 12 -0.36 15.46 5.21
CA VAL A 12 -1.43 14.98 4.32
C VAL A 12 -2.71 14.76 5.11
N LYS A 13 -3.80 15.44 4.72
CA LYS A 13 -5.14 15.17 5.25
C LYS A 13 -5.66 13.82 4.74
N GLU A 14 -5.36 12.78 5.51
CA GLU A 14 -6.00 11.46 5.49
C GLU A 14 -5.88 10.69 4.14
N GLU A 15 -4.65 10.54 3.63
CA GLU A 15 -4.35 9.58 2.55
C GLU A 15 -4.22 8.14 3.09
N LEU A 16 -5.22 7.31 2.82
CA LEU A 16 -5.15 5.86 3.00
C LEU A 16 -4.42 5.23 1.80
N SER A 17 -3.10 5.10 1.91
CA SER A 17 -2.26 4.43 0.89
C SER A 17 -2.45 2.90 0.92
N PHE A 18 -2.68 2.28 -0.23
CA PHE A 18 -2.86 0.83 -0.34
C PHE A 18 -2.14 0.15 -1.51
N THR A 19 -1.59 -1.05 -1.23
CA THR A 19 -0.95 -1.92 -2.22
C THR A 19 -1.84 -3.13 -2.49
N VAL A 20 -2.22 -3.35 -3.76
CA VAL A 20 -3.06 -4.47 -4.16
C VAL A 20 -2.20 -5.64 -4.66
N LYS A 21 -2.36 -6.83 -4.07
CA LYS A 21 -1.78 -8.07 -4.59
C LYS A 21 -2.85 -9.06 -5.06
N GLN A 22 -2.60 -9.62 -6.25
CA GLN A 22 -3.46 -10.56 -6.93
C GLN A 22 -2.69 -11.87 -7.16
N ALA A 23 -3.19 -12.97 -6.62
CA ALA A 23 -2.70 -14.31 -6.91
C ALA A 23 -3.55 -14.90 -8.05
N ILE A 24 -3.22 -14.54 -9.31
CA ILE A 24 -3.94 -15.02 -10.48
C ILE A 24 -3.33 -16.34 -10.95
N THR A 25 -4.06 -17.44 -10.81
CA THR A 25 -3.64 -18.79 -11.26
C THR A 25 -3.81 -19.04 -12.76
N ASN A 26 -4.60 -18.21 -13.47
CA ASN A 26 -4.89 -18.36 -14.90
C ASN A 26 -4.22 -17.27 -15.76
N TRP A 27 -3.48 -17.67 -16.79
CA TRP A 27 -2.63 -16.79 -17.63
C TRP A 27 -3.37 -16.10 -18.79
N LYS A 28 -4.71 -16.15 -18.86
CA LYS A 28 -5.48 -15.68 -20.03
C LYS A 28 -6.45 -14.51 -19.84
N ALA A 29 -6.66 -14.03 -18.61
CA ALA A 29 -7.68 -13.01 -18.30
C ALA A 29 -7.12 -11.80 -17.55
N HIS A 30 -6.03 -11.21 -18.06
CA HIS A 30 -5.23 -10.24 -17.30
C HIS A 30 -6.00 -8.95 -16.95
N ILE A 31 -6.57 -8.27 -17.96
CA ILE A 31 -7.15 -6.94 -17.74
C ILE A 31 -8.48 -6.97 -16.97
N THR A 32 -9.31 -8.01 -17.14
CA THR A 32 -10.56 -8.17 -16.37
C THR A 32 -10.28 -8.47 -14.90
N ALA A 33 -9.33 -9.35 -14.60
CA ALA A 33 -8.92 -9.63 -13.22
C ALA A 33 -8.32 -8.39 -12.52
N VAL A 34 -7.49 -7.62 -13.22
CA VAL A 34 -6.92 -6.36 -12.70
C VAL A 34 -8.02 -5.31 -12.49
N ARG A 35 -8.91 -5.11 -13.48
CA ARG A 35 -10.03 -4.16 -13.42
C ARG A 35 -10.97 -4.46 -12.26
N SER A 36 -11.42 -5.72 -12.11
CA SER A 36 -12.26 -6.12 -10.98
C SER A 36 -11.58 -5.94 -9.64
N SER A 37 -10.28 -6.25 -9.54
CA SER A 37 -9.51 -6.06 -8.31
C SER A 37 -9.44 -4.59 -7.90
N LEU A 38 -9.09 -3.68 -8.83
CA LEU A 38 -9.07 -2.24 -8.60
C LEU A 38 -10.47 -1.72 -8.19
N SER A 39 -11.51 -2.09 -8.92
CA SER A 39 -12.89 -1.66 -8.64
C SER A 39 -13.41 -2.17 -7.29
N ASP A 40 -13.06 -3.38 -6.88
CA ASP A 40 -13.49 -3.98 -5.61
C ASP A 40 -12.83 -3.32 -4.39
N VAL A 41 -11.54 -2.94 -4.46
CA VAL A 41 -10.94 -2.19 -3.34
C VAL A 41 -11.61 -0.82 -3.17
N ILE A 42 -11.90 -0.09 -4.25
CA ILE A 42 -12.64 1.18 -4.15
C ILE A 42 -14.05 0.94 -3.57
N LYS A 43 -14.77 -0.10 -4.01
CA LYS A 43 -16.09 -0.45 -3.45
C LYS A 43 -16.02 -0.73 -1.95
N GLN A 44 -15.06 -1.53 -1.50
CA GLN A 44 -14.86 -1.81 -0.07
C GLN A 44 -14.49 -0.55 0.72
N LEU A 45 -13.58 0.27 0.21
CA LEU A 45 -13.24 1.55 0.85
C LEU A 45 -14.46 2.47 0.96
N LYS A 46 -15.33 2.55 -0.05
CA LYS A 46 -16.59 3.32 0.00
C LYS A 46 -17.62 2.78 1.02
N THR A 47 -17.54 1.52 1.46
CA THR A 47 -18.38 1.03 2.57
C THR A 47 -17.94 1.51 3.96
N ILE A 48 -16.71 2.05 4.07
CA ILE A 48 -16.11 2.52 5.33
C ILE A 48 -15.89 4.04 5.31
N MET A 49 -15.69 4.60 4.12
CA MET A 49 -15.59 6.04 3.84
C MET A 49 -16.53 6.38 2.67
N PRO A 50 -17.82 6.64 2.92
CA PRO A 50 -18.78 6.97 1.86
C PRO A 50 -18.32 8.16 0.99
N ASP A 51 -17.72 9.16 1.64
CA ASP A 51 -17.23 10.41 1.07
C ASP A 51 -15.83 10.30 0.42
N LEU A 52 -15.39 9.08 0.06
CA LEU A 52 -14.10 8.86 -0.59
C LEU A 52 -14.06 9.49 -1.99
N GLU A 53 -13.51 10.70 -2.09
CA GLU A 53 -13.35 11.43 -3.35
C GLU A 53 -12.21 10.91 -4.24
N THR A 54 -11.08 10.50 -3.66
CA THR A 54 -9.83 10.22 -4.43
C THR A 54 -9.01 9.06 -3.86
N VAL A 55 -8.25 8.36 -4.71
CA VAL A 55 -7.33 7.29 -4.30
C VAL A 55 -6.02 7.27 -5.09
N SER A 56 -4.96 6.75 -4.47
CA SER A 56 -3.64 6.48 -5.06
C SER A 56 -3.34 4.98 -4.97
N TYR A 57 -2.81 4.37 -6.04
CA TYR A 57 -2.41 2.95 -6.04
C TYR A 57 -0.89 2.79 -6.10
N SER A 58 -0.34 1.96 -5.23
CA SER A 58 1.00 1.38 -5.44
C SER A 58 0.86 -0.05 -5.99
N GLN A 59 1.65 -0.38 -7.02
CA GLN A 59 1.65 -1.69 -7.69
C GLN A 59 3.07 -2.24 -7.88
N ASP A 60 3.19 -3.54 -8.13
CA ASP A 60 4.46 -4.14 -8.57
C ASP A 60 4.69 -3.94 -10.08
N ASN A 61 5.95 -4.04 -10.52
CA ASN A 61 6.34 -3.71 -11.89
C ASN A 61 6.10 -4.82 -12.92
N ALA A 62 5.40 -5.90 -12.58
CA ALA A 62 5.07 -6.92 -13.56
C ALA A 62 4.16 -6.34 -14.64
N GLY A 63 4.46 -6.62 -15.92
CA GLY A 63 3.71 -6.11 -17.08
C GLY A 63 2.23 -6.52 -17.19
N ARG A 64 1.69 -7.24 -16.19
CA ARG A 64 0.24 -7.41 -15.99
C ARG A 64 -0.39 -6.14 -15.41
N TYR A 65 0.27 -5.54 -14.41
CA TYR A 65 -0.18 -4.33 -13.74
C TYR A 65 0.41 -3.11 -14.44
N HIS A 66 1.73 -3.11 -14.69
CA HIS A 66 2.37 -2.04 -15.44
C HIS A 66 2.15 -2.20 -16.96
N SER A 67 0.96 -1.81 -17.42
CA SER A 67 0.56 -1.83 -18.83
C SER A 67 -0.27 -0.61 -19.19
N GLY A 68 -0.24 -0.20 -20.46
CA GLY A 68 -1.10 0.89 -20.96
C GLY A 68 -2.59 0.59 -20.77
N SER A 69 -2.98 -0.69 -20.84
CA SER A 69 -4.36 -1.13 -20.58
C SER A 69 -4.76 -0.87 -19.13
N THR A 70 -3.90 -1.18 -18.16
CA THR A 70 -4.15 -0.88 -16.73
C THR A 70 -4.26 0.61 -16.47
N ILE A 71 -3.35 1.40 -17.05
CA ILE A 71 -3.27 2.85 -16.82
C ILE A 71 -4.53 3.55 -17.31
N VAL A 72 -5.00 3.20 -18.52
CA VAL A 72 -6.26 3.76 -19.06
C VAL A 72 -7.49 3.17 -18.35
N CYS A 73 -7.42 1.91 -17.89
CA CYS A 73 -8.47 1.27 -17.10
C CYS A 73 -8.73 2.00 -15.77
N ALA A 74 -7.70 2.47 -15.07
CA ALA A 74 -7.85 3.22 -13.82
C ALA A 74 -8.69 4.50 -14.01
N ASN A 75 -8.49 5.24 -15.11
CA ASN A 75 -9.28 6.45 -15.42
C ASN A 75 -10.77 6.11 -15.62
N VAL A 76 -11.09 4.97 -16.26
CA VAL A 76 -12.48 4.51 -16.42
C VAL A 76 -13.09 4.05 -15.10
N ILE A 77 -12.38 3.25 -14.29
CA ILE A 77 -12.85 2.83 -12.97
C ILE A 77 -13.17 4.03 -12.08
N GLY A 78 -12.31 5.05 -12.09
CA GLY A 78 -12.54 6.24 -11.27
C GLY A 78 -13.79 7.02 -11.65
N LYS A 79 -14.10 7.08 -12.97
CA LYS A 79 -15.34 7.68 -13.48
C LYS A 79 -16.58 6.84 -13.15
N GLU A 80 -16.49 5.52 -13.29
CA GLU A 80 -17.60 4.58 -13.01
C GLU A 80 -17.99 4.54 -11.52
N LEU A 81 -17.03 4.71 -10.61
CA LEU A 81 -17.27 4.62 -9.16
C LEU A 81 -17.40 6.00 -8.47
N GLY A 82 -17.23 7.08 -9.22
CA GLY A 82 -17.20 8.45 -8.68
C GLY A 82 -16.09 8.64 -7.65
N VAL A 83 -14.86 8.21 -7.98
CA VAL A 83 -13.66 8.33 -7.15
C VAL A 83 -12.45 8.61 -8.05
N ALA A 84 -11.84 9.78 -7.96
CA ALA A 84 -10.69 10.13 -8.79
C ALA A 84 -9.45 9.30 -8.40
N ILE A 85 -9.09 8.31 -9.21
CA ILE A 85 -7.80 7.64 -9.09
C ILE A 85 -6.72 8.64 -9.54
N LYS A 86 -6.05 9.30 -8.59
CA LYS A 86 -5.06 10.34 -8.88
C LYS A 86 -3.75 9.76 -9.40
N ARG A 87 -3.24 8.70 -8.77
CA ARG A 87 -1.91 8.16 -9.04
C ARG A 87 -1.89 6.64 -9.21
N LEU A 88 -1.02 6.18 -10.10
CA LEU A 88 -0.52 4.82 -10.20
C LEU A 88 1.01 4.87 -10.06
N ASP A 89 1.53 4.29 -8.99
CA ASP A 89 2.96 4.25 -8.67
C ASP A 89 3.48 2.80 -8.73
N PHE A 90 4.36 2.54 -9.69
CA PHE A 90 4.98 1.24 -9.92
C PHE A 90 6.32 1.13 -9.19
N SER A 91 6.44 0.07 -8.39
CA SER A 91 7.64 -0.23 -7.58
C SER A 91 8.88 -0.40 -8.45
N ASP A 92 10.03 0.16 -8.05
CA ASP A 92 11.29 -0.03 -8.75
C ASP A 92 11.75 -1.51 -8.64
N PRO A 93 12.07 -2.21 -9.75
CA PRO A 93 12.58 -3.58 -9.75
C PRO A 93 13.81 -3.84 -8.88
N GLN A 94 14.63 -2.82 -8.63
CA GLN A 94 15.87 -2.93 -7.87
C GLN A 94 15.69 -2.70 -6.36
N PHE A 95 14.53 -2.17 -5.94
CA PHE A 95 14.26 -1.78 -4.54
C PHE A 95 13.93 -2.96 -3.60
N GLY A 96 14.24 -4.20 -4.01
CA GLY A 96 14.10 -5.40 -3.20
C GLY A 96 12.64 -5.78 -2.90
N LYS A 97 12.40 -6.37 -1.72
CA LYS A 97 11.08 -6.86 -1.30
C LYS A 97 10.25 -5.72 -0.73
N GLY A 98 9.19 -5.35 -1.44
CA GLY A 98 8.31 -4.24 -1.08
C GLY A 98 7.51 -4.49 0.21
N ALA A 99 6.83 -3.45 0.69
CA ALA A 99 5.99 -3.55 1.88
C ALA A 99 4.85 -4.60 1.74
N SER A 100 4.42 -4.89 0.50
CA SER A 100 3.47 -5.97 0.21
C SER A 100 4.10 -7.36 0.05
N ASP A 101 5.41 -7.49 -0.09
CA ASP A 101 6.10 -8.78 0.08
C ASP A 101 6.16 -9.20 1.54
N ARG A 102 6.38 -8.23 2.45
CA ARG A 102 6.27 -8.45 3.89
C ARG A 102 4.88 -8.96 4.29
N LYS A 103 3.80 -8.39 3.73
CA LYS A 103 2.43 -8.87 3.99
C LYS A 103 2.13 -10.23 3.37
N ALA A 104 2.58 -10.49 2.14
CA ALA A 104 2.46 -11.81 1.51
C ALA A 104 3.24 -12.90 2.27
N ALA A 105 4.34 -12.56 2.96
CA ALA A 105 5.03 -13.46 3.86
C ALA A 105 4.22 -13.72 5.14
N LEU A 106 3.70 -12.68 5.81
CA LEU A 106 2.84 -12.82 6.99
C LEU A 106 1.61 -13.70 6.72
N ILE A 107 0.92 -13.49 5.59
CA ILE A 107 -0.26 -14.27 5.20
C ILE A 107 0.11 -15.75 4.97
N LYS A 108 1.24 -16.04 4.31
CA LYS A 108 1.73 -17.41 4.15
C LYS A 108 2.11 -18.06 5.49
N SER A 109 2.67 -17.29 6.43
CA SER A 109 2.95 -17.78 7.78
C SER A 109 1.67 -18.11 8.55
N HIS A 110 0.64 -17.26 8.44
CA HIS A 110 -0.67 -17.47 9.06
C HIS A 110 -1.37 -18.72 8.51
N MET A 111 -1.38 -18.89 7.18
CA MET A 111 -1.86 -20.11 6.54
C MET A 111 -1.08 -21.35 6.94
N HIS A 112 0.25 -21.24 7.13
CA HIS A 112 1.06 -22.37 7.57
C HIS A 112 0.77 -22.78 9.02
N ILE A 113 0.48 -21.83 9.91
CA ILE A 113 -0.02 -22.12 11.27
C ILE A 113 -1.38 -22.83 11.19
N HIS A 114 -2.30 -22.36 10.35
CA HIS A 114 -3.60 -23.00 10.14
C HIS A 114 -3.48 -24.45 9.64
N LEU A 115 -2.57 -24.70 8.69
CA LEU A 115 -2.22 -26.03 8.17
C LEU A 115 -1.66 -26.94 9.27
N ASN A 116 -0.69 -26.45 10.05
CA ASN A 116 -0.04 -27.21 11.12
C ASN A 116 -0.99 -27.55 12.28
N SER A 117 -2.09 -26.80 12.44
CA SER A 117 -3.20 -27.14 13.34
C SER A 117 -4.14 -28.25 12.80
N GLY A 118 -3.78 -28.94 11.72
CA GLY A 118 -4.51 -30.09 11.16
C GLY A 118 -5.58 -29.75 10.11
N ASN A 119 -5.60 -28.52 9.59
CA ASN A 119 -6.60 -28.08 8.60
C ASN A 119 -6.05 -28.18 7.16
N ASN A 120 -6.86 -28.63 6.21
CA ASN A 120 -6.45 -28.74 4.81
C ASN A 120 -6.57 -27.40 4.06
N ILE A 121 -5.62 -27.10 3.18
CA ILE A 121 -5.59 -25.87 2.35
C ILE A 121 -5.36 -26.21 0.87
N GLU A 122 -6.23 -27.06 0.32
CA GLU A 122 -6.16 -27.52 -1.08
C GLU A 122 -7.07 -26.70 -2.00
N LYS A 123 -8.19 -26.21 -1.46
CA LYS A 123 -9.26 -25.52 -2.21
C LYS A 123 -9.24 -24.02 -1.94
N LEU A 124 -9.72 -23.23 -2.91
CA LEU A 124 -9.78 -21.76 -2.78
C LEU A 124 -10.65 -21.29 -1.59
N ALA A 125 -11.69 -22.03 -1.23
CA ALA A 125 -12.49 -21.75 -0.02
C ALA A 125 -11.65 -21.93 1.26
N GLN A 126 -10.97 -23.07 1.41
CA GLN A 126 -10.06 -23.35 2.52
C GLN A 126 -8.91 -22.33 2.61
N MET A 127 -8.41 -21.83 1.48
CA MET A 127 -7.43 -20.73 1.47
C MET A 127 -8.01 -19.44 2.08
N VAL A 128 -9.27 -19.10 1.80
CA VAL A 128 -9.93 -17.94 2.43
C VAL A 128 -10.18 -18.18 3.92
N GLU A 129 -10.69 -19.35 4.28
CA GLU A 129 -10.90 -19.78 5.68
C GLU A 129 -9.59 -19.70 6.48
N ALA A 130 -8.48 -20.20 5.94
CA ALA A 130 -7.17 -20.14 6.56
C ALA A 130 -6.68 -18.71 6.81
N ILE A 131 -6.85 -17.79 5.84
CA ILE A 131 -6.44 -16.39 5.96
C ILE A 131 -7.29 -15.61 6.98
N LEU A 132 -8.57 -15.97 7.12
CA LEU A 132 -9.50 -15.35 8.06
C LEU A 132 -9.52 -16.02 9.46
N SER A 133 -8.92 -17.21 9.59
CA SER A 133 -8.87 -17.97 10.86
C SER A 133 -8.14 -17.20 11.98
N SER A 134 -8.50 -17.49 13.23
CA SER A 134 -7.87 -16.90 14.43
C SER A 134 -7.89 -15.35 14.48
N GLY A 135 -8.96 -14.73 13.97
CA GLY A 135 -9.08 -13.27 13.83
C GLY A 135 -8.45 -12.69 12.56
N GLY A 136 -7.79 -13.52 11.75
CA GLY A 136 -7.18 -13.17 10.48
C GLY A 136 -5.92 -12.32 10.60
N VAL A 137 -5.38 -11.93 9.44
CA VAL A 137 -4.22 -11.04 9.38
C VAL A 137 -4.69 -9.58 9.35
N ALA A 138 -4.37 -8.80 10.38
CA ALA A 138 -4.75 -7.39 10.47
C ALA A 138 -4.38 -6.58 9.19
N SER A 139 -5.23 -5.65 8.76
CA SER A 139 -5.06 -4.86 7.52
C SER A 139 -4.89 -5.75 6.28
N VAL A 140 -5.75 -6.76 6.15
CA VAL A 140 -5.91 -7.63 4.97
C VAL A 140 -7.40 -7.84 4.72
N SER A 141 -7.90 -7.36 3.59
CA SER A 141 -9.18 -7.84 3.04
C SER A 141 -8.97 -9.05 2.13
N VAL A 142 -9.98 -9.92 2.00
CA VAL A 142 -9.93 -11.14 1.19
C VAL A 142 -11.14 -11.25 0.27
N THR A 143 -10.91 -11.05 -1.02
CA THR A 143 -11.92 -11.28 -2.08
C THR A 143 -11.63 -12.57 -2.85
N ARG A 144 -12.66 -13.43 -2.99
CA ARG A 144 -12.67 -14.61 -3.87
C ARG A 144 -13.18 -14.23 -5.26
N CYS A 145 -12.56 -14.77 -6.30
CA CYS A 145 -13.02 -14.67 -7.69
C CYS A 145 -13.66 -16.02 -8.05
N GLU A 146 -14.91 -16.03 -8.53
CA GLU A 146 -15.66 -17.28 -8.73
C GLU A 146 -15.58 -17.79 -10.16
N SER A 147 -15.91 -16.92 -11.10
CA SER A 147 -15.72 -17.11 -12.54
C SER A 147 -14.56 -16.24 -13.00
N ILE A 148 -13.94 -16.59 -14.13
CA ILE A 148 -12.99 -15.73 -14.84
C ILE A 148 -13.36 -15.72 -16.31
N THR A 149 -14.08 -14.68 -16.73
CA THR A 149 -14.32 -14.40 -18.14
C THR A 149 -13.01 -13.91 -18.78
N SER A 150 -12.59 -14.55 -19.86
CA SER A 150 -11.46 -14.12 -20.69
C SER A 150 -11.96 -13.51 -22.01
N PRO A 151 -12.39 -12.23 -22.02
CA PRO A 151 -12.61 -11.52 -23.28
C PRO A 151 -11.29 -11.35 -24.05
N PRO A 152 -11.33 -10.95 -25.33
CA PRO A 152 -10.13 -10.66 -26.13
C PRO A 152 -9.16 -9.70 -25.40
N MET A 153 -7.86 -9.87 -25.64
CA MET A 153 -6.85 -9.01 -25.02
C MET A 153 -6.91 -7.58 -25.59
N VAL A 154 -7.59 -6.70 -24.86
CA VAL A 154 -7.56 -5.25 -25.08
C VAL A 154 -6.16 -4.73 -24.77
N THR A 155 -5.37 -4.47 -25.81
CA THR A 155 -4.03 -3.89 -25.70
C THR A 155 -4.02 -2.40 -25.97
N CYS A 156 -3.72 -1.60 -24.97
CA CYS A 156 -3.44 -0.17 -25.10
C CYS A 156 -1.92 0.06 -25.08
N LYS A 157 -1.39 0.65 -26.15
CA LYS A 157 0.05 0.93 -26.28
C LYS A 157 0.36 2.33 -25.72
N ILE A 158 1.23 2.38 -24.71
CA ILE A 158 1.90 3.60 -24.26
C ILE A 158 3.40 3.43 -24.55
N ASP A 159 3.98 4.35 -25.34
CA ASP A 159 5.35 4.20 -25.80
C ASP A 159 6.36 4.35 -24.67
N GLY A 160 7.19 3.31 -24.51
CA GLY A 160 8.17 3.23 -23.44
C GLY A 160 7.58 3.03 -22.04
N VAL A 161 6.35 2.51 -21.92
CA VAL A 161 5.64 2.31 -20.64
C VAL A 161 6.52 1.67 -19.57
N SER A 162 7.25 0.60 -19.87
CA SER A 162 8.16 -0.10 -18.96
C SER A 162 9.33 0.72 -18.40
N LYS A 163 9.50 1.98 -18.85
CA LYS A 163 10.49 2.96 -18.36
C LYS A 163 9.84 4.15 -17.62
N LEU A 164 8.61 3.96 -17.15
CA LEU A 164 7.85 4.86 -16.28
C LEU A 164 7.78 4.24 -14.87
N SER A 165 7.58 5.06 -13.84
CA SER A 165 7.34 4.59 -12.47
C SER A 165 6.15 5.29 -11.84
N ASN A 166 6.06 6.61 -11.97
CA ASN A 166 4.95 7.39 -11.42
C ASN A 166 4.07 7.88 -12.56
N ILE A 167 2.76 7.72 -12.39
CA ILE A 167 1.76 8.14 -13.36
C ILE A 167 0.62 8.85 -12.61
N GLU A 168 0.30 10.06 -13.06
CA GLU A 168 -0.80 10.88 -12.56
C GLU A 168 -1.90 10.95 -13.62
N LEU A 169 -3.15 10.78 -13.21
CA LEU A 169 -4.33 10.87 -14.06
C LEU A 169 -5.00 12.22 -13.83
N THR A 170 -4.88 13.11 -14.80
CA THR A 170 -5.41 14.48 -14.74
C THR A 170 -6.56 14.69 -15.72
N ILE A 171 -7.26 15.82 -15.61
CA ILE A 171 -8.25 16.24 -16.61
C ILE A 171 -7.62 16.59 -17.98
N GLU A 172 -6.35 16.99 -18.01
CA GLU A 172 -5.60 17.33 -19.23
C GLU A 172 -5.13 16.08 -20.00
N GLY A 173 -4.98 14.95 -19.30
CA GLY A 173 -4.39 13.73 -19.82
C GLY A 173 -3.64 12.93 -18.75
N ILE A 174 -2.76 12.05 -19.20
CA ILE A 174 -1.96 11.18 -18.33
C ILE A 174 -0.57 11.83 -18.21
N ARG A 175 -0.13 12.20 -17.00
CA ARG A 175 1.20 12.78 -16.77
C ARG A 175 2.12 11.68 -16.21
N VAL A 176 3.31 11.52 -16.79
CA VAL A 176 4.18 10.37 -16.50
C VAL A 176 5.62 10.76 -16.19
N TRP A 177 6.26 10.02 -15.28
CA TRP A 177 7.65 10.21 -14.86
C TRP A 177 8.42 8.89 -14.91
N ARG A 178 9.75 8.97 -15.06
CA ARG A 178 10.62 7.78 -15.01
C ARG A 178 10.82 7.24 -13.60
N ALA A 179 10.97 8.12 -12.62
CA ALA A 179 11.23 7.80 -11.23
C ALA A 179 10.86 8.98 -10.31
N TYR A 180 10.41 8.66 -9.10
CA TYR A 180 10.12 9.54 -7.95
C TYR A 180 9.44 10.90 -8.23
N GLY A 181 8.65 11.03 -9.31
CA GLY A 181 8.03 12.30 -9.71
C GLY A 181 9.02 13.40 -10.13
N VAL A 182 10.26 13.05 -10.48
CA VAL A 182 11.35 14.02 -10.67
C VAL A 182 11.19 14.83 -11.97
N GLY A 183 11.13 16.15 -11.82
CA GLY A 183 10.96 17.10 -12.93
C GLY A 183 9.48 17.32 -13.33
N PRO A 184 9.21 18.07 -14.41
CA PRO A 184 7.84 18.44 -14.81
C PRO A 184 6.98 17.26 -15.31
N GLY A 185 7.59 16.09 -15.50
CA GLY A 185 6.95 14.94 -16.14
C GLY A 185 6.74 15.12 -17.64
N LYS A 186 6.12 14.12 -18.27
CA LYS A 186 5.63 14.21 -19.65
C LYS A 186 4.12 14.01 -19.65
N LEU A 187 3.37 14.97 -20.16
CA LEU A 187 1.96 14.77 -20.47
C LEU A 187 1.84 13.92 -21.75
N ILE A 188 0.97 12.90 -21.72
CA ILE A 188 0.56 12.10 -22.89
C ILE A 188 -0.96 12.09 -22.98
N SER A 189 -1.47 12.21 -24.21
CA SER A 189 -2.91 12.06 -24.49
C SER A 189 -3.37 10.67 -24.06
N ALA A 190 -4.51 10.58 -23.38
CA ALA A 190 -5.09 9.29 -23.01
C ALA A 190 -5.44 8.49 -24.28
N PRO A 191 -4.86 7.29 -24.50
CA PRO A 191 -5.18 6.49 -25.67
C PRO A 191 -6.66 6.06 -25.68
N LYS A 192 -7.28 6.05 -26.88
CA LYS A 192 -8.55 5.33 -27.07
C LYS A 192 -8.30 3.84 -26.84
N ALA A 193 -9.00 3.25 -25.87
CA ALA A 193 -8.94 1.83 -25.56
C ALA A 193 -10.36 1.30 -25.28
N GLU A 194 -10.69 0.14 -25.84
CA GLU A 194 -11.98 -0.53 -25.66
C GLU A 194 -11.98 -1.33 -24.36
N ILE A 195 -12.06 -0.64 -23.22
CA ILE A 195 -11.95 -1.28 -21.91
C ILE A 195 -13.15 -2.21 -21.68
N PRO A 196 -12.96 -3.47 -21.20
CA PRO A 196 -14.06 -4.41 -21.03
C PRO A 196 -15.19 -3.85 -20.14
N SER A 197 -16.45 -3.97 -20.58
CA SER A 197 -17.60 -3.41 -19.86
C SER A 197 -17.76 -4.05 -18.48
N PRO A 198 -18.44 -3.38 -17.52
CA PRO A 198 -18.73 -3.95 -16.20
C PRO A 198 -19.34 -5.36 -16.24
N ASP A 199 -20.14 -5.66 -17.27
CA ASP A 199 -20.85 -6.94 -17.45
C ASP A 199 -19.92 -8.09 -17.85
N THR A 200 -18.75 -7.77 -18.42
CA THR A 200 -17.72 -8.77 -18.76
C THR A 200 -16.79 -9.10 -17.60
N LEU A 201 -16.97 -8.46 -16.44
CA LEU A 201 -16.12 -8.64 -15.28
C LEU A 201 -16.43 -9.94 -14.53
N PRO A 202 -15.41 -10.61 -13.96
CA PRO A 202 -15.61 -11.78 -13.12
C PRO A 202 -16.43 -11.46 -11.86
N ILE A 203 -17.24 -12.43 -11.42
CA ILE A 203 -17.99 -12.37 -10.16
C ILE A 203 -17.01 -12.46 -8.99
N LEU A 204 -17.16 -11.54 -8.04
CA LEU A 204 -16.36 -11.43 -6.83
C LEU A 204 -17.21 -11.66 -5.59
N LEU A 205 -16.75 -12.54 -4.68
CA LEU A 205 -17.26 -12.65 -3.32
C LEU A 205 -16.25 -12.01 -2.36
N SER A 206 -16.53 -10.74 -2.02
CA SER A 206 -15.76 -9.94 -1.09
C SER A 206 -16.18 -10.26 0.35
N HIS A 207 -15.24 -10.64 1.20
CA HIS A 207 -15.51 -10.84 2.62
C HIS A 207 -15.47 -9.48 3.34
N PRO A 208 -16.14 -9.30 4.50
CA PRO A 208 -16.08 -8.06 5.27
C PRO A 208 -14.63 -7.63 5.52
N SER A 209 -14.27 -6.44 5.04
CA SER A 209 -12.88 -6.01 4.98
C SER A 209 -12.36 -5.54 6.34
N SER A 210 -11.16 -5.98 6.72
CA SER A 210 -10.47 -5.50 7.94
C SER A 210 -9.80 -4.12 7.80
N PHE A 211 -10.26 -3.28 6.86
CA PHE A 211 -9.77 -1.90 6.74
C PHE A 211 -10.33 -1.05 7.88
N SER A 212 -9.49 -0.71 8.85
CA SER A 212 -9.76 0.41 9.74
C SER A 212 -9.37 1.72 9.06
N SER A 213 -10.11 2.80 9.34
CA SER A 213 -9.59 4.15 9.14
C SER A 213 -8.29 4.33 9.94
N VAL A 214 -7.40 5.20 9.45
CA VAL A 214 -6.16 5.52 10.18
C VAL A 214 -6.51 6.40 11.37
N VAL A 215 -6.70 5.77 12.53
CA VAL A 215 -6.74 6.51 13.80
C VAL A 215 -5.42 7.26 13.93
N LYS A 216 -5.49 8.59 14.04
CA LYS A 216 -4.33 9.47 14.21
C LYS A 216 -3.45 8.92 15.32
N GLY A 217 -2.17 8.67 15.02
CA GLY A 217 -1.23 8.06 15.95
C GLY A 217 -1.28 8.82 17.27
N ARG A 218 -1.62 8.11 18.36
CA ARG A 218 -1.89 8.71 19.67
C ARG A 218 -0.72 9.61 20.05
N THR A 219 -0.98 10.91 20.11
CA THR A 219 0.03 11.90 20.51
C THR A 219 0.57 11.48 21.87
N THR A 220 1.88 11.25 21.96
CA THR A 220 2.54 10.95 23.23
C THR A 220 2.48 12.20 24.08
N THR A 221 1.44 12.28 24.92
CA THR A 221 1.30 13.29 25.97
C THR A 221 2.46 13.13 26.94
N THR A 222 3.49 13.93 26.75
CA THR A 222 4.60 14.10 27.70
C THR A 222 4.04 14.65 29.00
N HIS A 223 3.72 13.77 29.94
CA HIS A 223 3.44 14.17 31.32
C HIS A 223 4.73 14.74 31.91
N PRO A 224 4.70 15.95 32.51
CA PRO A 224 5.80 16.41 33.34
C PRO A 224 6.04 15.43 34.48
N SER A 225 7.30 15.08 34.76
CA SER A 225 7.65 14.32 35.94
C SER A 225 7.76 15.25 37.14
N GLU A 226 6.77 15.19 38.04
CA GLU A 226 6.88 15.81 39.36
C GLU A 226 7.85 15.01 40.25
N THR A 227 8.47 15.70 41.20
CA THR A 227 9.67 15.22 41.93
C THR A 227 9.37 14.70 43.34
N HIS A 228 10.31 13.92 43.88
CA HIS A 228 10.34 13.33 45.23
C HIS A 228 9.39 12.11 45.45
N ALA A 229 9.67 11.17 46.37
CA ALA A 229 10.65 11.23 47.47
C ALA A 229 11.51 9.96 47.67
N THR A 230 12.61 10.20 48.38
CA THR A 230 13.71 9.32 48.80
C THR A 230 13.30 8.01 49.50
N ARG A 231 14.09 6.94 49.28
CA ARG A 231 14.59 6.09 50.37
C ARG A 231 16.05 5.71 50.12
N ASP A 232 16.79 5.53 51.22
CA ASP A 232 18.25 5.60 51.34
C ASP A 232 18.82 4.27 51.89
N GLN A 233 20.06 3.91 51.47
CA GLN A 233 21.12 3.37 52.35
C GLN A 233 22.45 3.03 51.61
N THR A 234 23.51 3.77 51.98
CA THR A 234 24.93 3.34 52.22
C THR A 234 25.72 2.59 51.10
N GLU A 235 26.77 3.22 50.53
CA GLU A 235 28.23 3.04 50.84
C GLU A 235 28.83 1.73 50.25
N THR A 236 29.96 1.67 49.51
CA THR A 236 31.02 2.64 49.10
C THR A 236 31.76 2.07 47.83
N ASP A 237 32.81 2.62 47.18
CA ASP A 237 33.71 3.77 47.43
C ASP A 237 34.39 4.34 46.15
N GLU A 238 35.08 5.49 46.30
CA GLU A 238 36.10 6.23 45.49
C GLU A 238 36.09 6.32 43.92
N GLU A 239 36.61 7.49 43.46
CA GLU A 239 36.65 8.10 42.10
C GLU A 239 37.93 7.70 41.26
N PRO A 240 38.17 8.12 39.98
CA PRO A 240 37.58 9.29 39.31
C PRO A 240 37.12 9.22 37.82
N ALA A 241 36.13 10.07 37.56
CA ALA A 241 35.83 10.87 36.34
C ALA A 241 36.28 10.40 34.92
N THR A 242 35.31 10.36 33.98
CA THR A 242 35.50 10.96 32.64
C THR A 242 34.19 11.32 31.91
N ALA A 243 34.19 12.51 31.28
CA ALA A 243 33.32 12.97 30.17
C ALA A 243 31.79 12.68 30.20
N ASN A 244 30.99 13.73 30.40
CA ASN A 244 29.57 13.75 30.04
C ASN A 244 29.36 13.46 28.54
N GLU A 245 28.41 12.57 28.19
CA GLU A 245 27.93 12.40 26.81
C GLU A 245 27.05 13.60 26.38
N ALA A 246 27.70 14.72 26.07
CA ALA A 246 27.04 15.90 25.51
C ALA A 246 26.51 15.61 24.10
N LEU A 247 25.19 15.41 23.98
CA LEU A 247 24.49 15.28 22.70
C LEU A 247 24.61 16.57 21.89
N PHE A 248 25.11 16.46 20.66
CA PHE A 248 25.24 17.59 19.74
C PHE A 248 23.90 17.85 19.05
N THR A 249 23.35 19.06 19.22
CA THR A 249 22.14 19.53 18.55
C THR A 249 22.45 20.11 17.17
N CYS A 250 21.55 19.94 16.21
CA CYS A 250 21.68 20.53 14.89
C CYS A 250 21.62 22.09 14.94
N PRO A 251 22.45 22.82 14.16
CA PRO A 251 22.42 24.29 14.10
C PRO A 251 21.30 24.88 13.23
N GLU A 252 20.54 24.06 12.49
CA GLU A 252 19.44 24.54 11.65
C GLU A 252 18.16 24.79 12.46
N GLU A 253 17.58 25.98 12.31
CA GLU A 253 16.39 26.41 13.05
C GLU A 253 15.17 25.52 12.69
N GLY A 254 14.65 24.81 13.70
CA GLY A 254 13.56 23.83 13.54
C GLY A 254 14.01 22.36 13.44
N CYS A 255 15.31 22.06 13.39
CA CYS A 255 15.78 20.67 13.34
C CYS A 255 15.84 20.02 14.73
N SER A 256 15.07 18.94 14.93
CA SER A 256 14.96 18.22 16.21
C SER A 256 15.91 17.02 16.36
N LYS A 257 16.95 16.90 15.51
CA LYS A 257 17.91 15.79 15.55
C LYS A 257 19.05 16.08 16.54
N SER A 258 19.38 15.06 17.33
CA SER A 258 20.53 15.05 18.25
C SER A 258 21.50 13.93 17.88
N PHE A 259 22.81 14.19 18.00
CA PHE A 259 23.87 13.27 17.57
C PHE A 259 24.87 12.99 18.70
N LEU A 260 25.29 11.73 18.83
CA LEU A 260 26.30 11.31 19.81
C LEU A 260 27.73 11.78 19.46
N ARG A 261 27.98 12.22 18.22
CA ARG A 261 29.30 12.68 17.75
C ARG A 261 29.14 13.79 16.72
N HIS A 262 29.92 14.86 16.85
CA HIS A 262 29.96 15.99 15.90
C HIS A 262 30.29 15.55 14.46
N SER A 263 31.04 14.45 14.26
CA SER A 263 31.35 13.89 12.94
C SER A 263 30.13 13.32 12.19
N SER A 264 28.97 13.20 12.84
CA SER A 264 27.71 12.75 12.23
C SER A 264 26.80 13.91 11.80
N MET A 265 27.32 15.14 11.76
CA MET A 265 26.61 16.38 11.43
C MET A 265 26.96 16.91 10.02
N MET A 266 27.39 16.02 9.12
CA MET A 266 27.67 16.27 7.70
C MET A 266 26.83 15.34 6.82
#